data_AF-A0A164DBY3-F1
#
_entry.id   AF-A0A164DBY3-F1
#
_cell.length_a   1.000
_cell.length_b   1.000
_cell.length_c   1.000
_cell.angle_alpha   90.00
_cell.angle_beta   90.00
_cell.angle_gamma   90.00
#
_symmetry.space_group_name_H-M   'P 1'
#
loop_
_entity.id
_entity.type
_entity.pdbx_description
1 polymer ?
#
loop_
_entity_poly.entity_id
_entity_poly.type
_entity_poly.pdbx_seq_one_letter_code
_entity_poly.pdbx_strand_id
1 'polypeptide(L)' 'RQSIVTLAFLAVAFAAPQGDKKPIEIISSNSEMNADGSYSFDFESADGTKVSESGNQKQVGPKPED' A
#
# COMPACT_ATOMS: atom_id res chain seq x y z
N ARG A 1 31.12 -36.77 -0.58
CA ARG A 1 29.98 -37.08 -1.49
C ARG A 1 28.64 -36.85 -0.79
N GLN A 2 28.40 -37.40 0.40
CA GLN A 2 27.15 -37.19 1.17
C GLN A 2 26.85 -35.72 1.48
N SER A 3 27.87 -34.92 1.82
CA SER A 3 27.74 -33.51 2.23
C SER A 3 27.18 -32.58 1.15
N ILE A 4 27.40 -32.91 -0.12
CA ILE A 4 26.91 -32.11 -1.25
C ILE A 4 25.40 -32.34 -1.45
N VAL A 5 24.96 -33.57 -1.27
CA VAL A 5 23.55 -33.95 -1.42
C VAL A 5 22.71 -33.30 -0.31
N THR A 6 23.17 -33.36 0.95
CA THR A 6 22.48 -32.68 2.05
C THR A 6 22.42 -31.16 1.88
N LEU A 7 23.48 -30.54 1.38
CA LEU A 7 23.49 -29.10 1.12
C LEU A 7 22.55 -28.70 -0.02
N ALA A 8 22.48 -29.51 -1.08
CA ALA A 8 21.55 -29.31 -2.18
C ALA A 8 20.08 -29.40 -1.74
N PHE A 9 19.73 -30.38 -0.88
CA PHE A 9 18.37 -30.48 -0.34
C PHE A 9 18.00 -29.31 0.58
N LEU A 10 18.94 -28.82 1.39
CA LEU A 10 18.71 -27.65 2.25
C LEU A 10 18.45 -26.38 1.41
N ALA A 11 19.19 -26.18 0.32
CA ALA A 11 18.99 -25.04 -0.58
C ALA A 11 17.60 -25.06 -1.25
N VAL A 12 17.11 -26.23 -1.68
CA VAL A 12 15.76 -26.38 -2.26
C VAL A 12 14.67 -26.08 -1.24
N ALA A 13 14.86 -26.47 0.03
CA ALA A 13 13.88 -26.19 1.09
C ALA A 13 13.74 -24.68 1.38
N PHE A 14 14.82 -23.91 1.30
CA PHE A 14 14.77 -22.45 1.48
C PHE A 14 14.20 -21.70 0.26
N ALA A 15 14.37 -22.25 -0.95
CA ALA A 15 13.81 -21.70 -2.18
C ALA A 15 12.33 -22.07 -2.42
N ALA A 16 11.76 -22.91 -1.54
CA ALA A 16 10.35 -23.26 -1.63
C ALA A 16 9.47 -22.01 -1.48
N PRO A 17 8.39 -21.87 -2.26
CA PRO A 17 7.45 -20.77 -2.11
C PRO A 17 6.95 -20.73 -0.67
N GLN A 18 7.25 -19.64 0.04
CA GLN A 18 6.92 -19.48 1.45
C GLN A 18 5.44 -19.14 1.62
N GLY A 19 4.59 -20.15 1.42
CA GLY A 19 3.15 -20.16 1.65
C GLY A 19 2.34 -19.17 0.81
N ASP A 20 1.04 -19.43 0.70
CA ASP A 20 0.07 -18.43 0.25
C ASP A 20 0.01 -17.31 1.29
N LYS A 21 0.87 -16.30 1.15
CA LYS A 21 0.69 -15.03 1.85
C LYS A 21 -0.61 -14.43 1.30
N LYS A 22 -1.71 -14.73 1.99
CA LYS A 22 -3.02 -14.18 1.67
C LYS A 22 -2.86 -12.66 1.59
N PRO A 23 -3.39 -12.00 0.54
CA PRO A 23 -3.39 -10.55 0.47
C PRO A 23 -3.96 -9.97 1.77
N ILE A 24 -3.31 -8.95 2.32
CA ILE A 24 -3.83 -8.26 3.49
C ILE A 24 -5.13 -7.56 3.07
N GLU A 25 -6.21 -7.82 3.80
CA GLU A 25 -7.51 -7.24 3.51
C GLU A 25 -7.55 -5.76 3.93
N ILE A 26 -8.26 -4.95 3.14
CA ILE A 26 -8.59 -3.57 3.51
C ILE A 26 -9.87 -3.61 4.34
N ILE A 27 -9.80 -3.10 5.57
CA ILE A 27 -10.94 -3.08 6.50
C ILE A 27 -11.72 -1.77 6.45
N SER A 28 -11.10 -0.68 5.99
CA SER A 28 -11.75 0.61 5.76
C SER A 28 -11.10 1.33 4.59
N SER A 29 -11.92 2.00 3.78
CA SER A 29 -11.47 2.91 2.73
C SER A 29 -12.49 4.02 2.56
N ASN A 30 -12.02 5.26 2.58
CA ASN A 30 -12.81 6.44 2.26
C ASN A 30 -12.12 7.25 1.14
N SER A 31 -12.94 7.85 0.29
CA SER A 31 -12.51 8.75 -0.77
C SER A 31 -13.57 9.81 -0.97
N GLU A 32 -13.21 11.05 -0.68
CA GLU A 32 -14.09 12.20 -0.86
C GLU A 32 -13.45 13.17 -1.85
N MET A 33 -14.28 13.64 -2.79
CA MET A 33 -13.87 14.59 -3.80
C MET A 33 -14.94 15.68 -3.89
N ASN A 34 -14.55 16.89 -3.55
CA ASN A 34 -15.47 18.02 -3.44
C ASN A 34 -15.43 18.89 -4.71
N ALA A 35 -16.53 19.60 -4.96
CA ALA A 35 -16.66 20.50 -6.11
C ALA A 35 -15.71 21.71 -6.04
N ASP A 36 -15.20 22.06 -4.85
CA ASP A 36 -14.25 23.15 -4.61
C ASP A 36 -12.78 22.76 -4.90
N GLY A 37 -12.54 21.53 -5.36
CA GLY A 37 -11.20 21.02 -5.63
C GLY A 37 -10.44 20.54 -4.39
N SER A 38 -11.10 20.44 -3.23
CA SER A 38 -10.59 19.66 -2.10
C SER A 38 -10.83 18.16 -2.28
N TYR A 39 -9.91 17.35 -1.76
CA TYR A 39 -10.03 15.91 -1.72
C TYR A 39 -9.49 15.36 -0.40
N SER A 40 -10.01 14.20 0.00
CA SER A 40 -9.46 13.38 1.06
C SER A 40 -9.52 11.90 0.67
N PHE A 41 -8.54 11.16 1.14
CA PHE A 41 -8.44 9.72 0.97
C PHE A 41 -7.85 9.11 2.23
N ASP A 42 -8.44 8.01 2.68
CA ASP A 42 -7.91 7.22 3.77
C ASP A 42 -8.18 5.73 3.56
N PHE A 43 -7.25 4.90 4.04
CA PHE A 43 -7.45 3.46 4.10
C PHE A 43 -6.78 2.83 5.32
N GLU A 44 -7.36 1.72 5.76
CA GLU A 44 -6.85 0.88 6.84
C GLU A 44 -6.83 -0.58 6.39
N SER A 45 -5.68 -1.23 6.58
CA SER A 45 -5.47 -2.64 6.29
C SER A 45 -5.53 -3.48 7.57
N ALA A 46 -5.88 -4.76 7.44
CA ALA A 46 -6.03 -5.69 8.57
C ALA A 46 -4.73 -5.94 9.35
N ASP A 47 -3.57 -5.58 8.78
CA ASP A 47 -2.27 -5.60 9.44
C ASP A 47 -1.99 -4.36 10.31
N GLY A 48 -2.93 -3.41 10.37
CA GLY A 48 -2.82 -2.15 11.10
C GLY A 48 -2.19 -1.01 10.30
N THR A 49 -1.84 -1.23 9.03
CA THR A 49 -1.36 -0.16 8.14
C THR A 49 -2.49 0.85 7.90
N LYS A 50 -2.24 2.11 8.24
CA LYS A 50 -3.16 3.23 8.01
C LYS A 50 -2.48 4.31 7.20
N VAL A 51 -3.16 4.81 6.17
CA VAL A 51 -2.72 5.95 5.37
C VAL A 51 -3.87 6.94 5.28
N SER A 52 -3.54 8.22 5.40
CA SER A 52 -4.49 9.31 5.18
C SER A 52 -3.80 10.43 4.41
N GLU A 53 -4.45 10.90 3.37
CA GLU A 53 -4.01 12.01 2.51
C GLU A 53 -5.19 12.97 2.33
N SER A 54 -4.90 14.27 2.37
CA SER A 54 -5.89 15.29 2.03
C SER A 54 -5.19 16.48 1.38
N GLY A 55 -5.92 17.17 0.52
CA GLY A 55 -5.39 18.31 -0.19
C GLY A 55 -6.49 19.20 -0.75
N ASN A 56 -6.06 20.37 -1.20
CA ASN A 56 -6.93 21.30 -1.91
C ASN A 56 -6.11 22.02 -2.98
N GLN A 57 -6.74 22.25 -4.13
CA GLN A 57 -6.10 22.98 -5.22
C GLN A 57 -5.95 24.47 -4.85
N LYS A 58 -4.70 24.92 -4.72
CA LYS A 58 -4.43 26.34 -4.56
C LYS A 58 -4.79 27.09 -5.83
N GLN A 59 -5.39 28.27 -5.69
CA GLN A 59 -5.64 29.16 -6.81
C GLN A 59 -4.31 29.59 -7.45
N VAL A 60 -4.11 29.22 -8.71
CA VAL A 60 -2.96 29.62 -9.53
C VAL A 60 -3.46 30.64 -10.56
N GLY A 61 -3.02 31.89 -10.43
CA GLY A 61 -3.39 32.99 -11.31
C GLY A 61 -3.45 34.34 -10.59
N PRO A 62 -3.42 35.48 -11.31
CA PRO A 62 -3.67 36.78 -10.70
C PRO A 62 -5.05 36.77 -10.02
N LYS A 63 -5.13 37.39 -8.84
CA LYS A 63 -6.41 37.62 -8.16
C LYS A 63 -7.35 38.36 -9.14
N PRO A 64 -8.65 38.03 -9.18
CA PRO A 64 -9.62 38.91 -9.82
C PRO A 64 -9.43 40.32 -9.25
N GLU A 65 -9.23 41.28 -10.13
CA GLU A 65 -9.11 42.70 -9.77
C GLU A 65 -10.51 43.14 -9.28
N ASP A 66 -10.57 43.70 -8.07
CA ASP A 66 -11.82 44.12 -7.40
C ASP A 66 -12.64 45.15 -8.20
#